data_AF-A0AAW1TH56-F1
#
_entry.id   AF-A0AAW1TH56-F1
#
_cell.length_a   1.000
_cell.length_b   1.000
_cell.length_c   1.000
_cell.angle_alpha   90.00
_cell.angle_beta   90.00
_cell.angle_gamma   90.00
#
_symmetry.space_group_name_H-M   'P 1'
#
loop_
_entity.id
_entity.type
_entity.pdbx_description
1 polymer ?
#
loop_
_entity_poly.entity_id
_entity_poly.type
_entity_poly.pdbx_seq_one_letter_code
_entity_poly.pdbx_strand_id
1 'polypeptide(L)'
;MFRTAARQLKVGNSVVVDCPLSRKSLYADAQTLAAEYNADLAIVECVTLEKDIWQARLAARSRSGSSDRAHKPADWETVQNLIAGYQGACNWTSDGSCKLSKHVVIDTSRGSAMELAASVAIRIGLLSPPADATAGWPNPSRTGLED
;
A
#
# COMPACT_ATOMS: atom_id res chain seq x y z
N MET A 1 14.70 -0.96 6.60
CA MET A 1 13.58 -1.71 5.97
C MET A 1 14.07 -2.97 5.26
N PHE A 2 14.65 -2.91 4.06
CA PHE A 2 15.02 -4.11 3.29
C PHE A 2 16.08 -5.02 3.94
N ARG A 3 17.03 -4.48 4.70
CA ARG A 3 17.96 -5.31 5.50
C ARG A 3 17.24 -6.21 6.52
N THR A 4 16.16 -5.72 7.12
CA THR A 4 15.34 -6.50 8.06
C THR A 4 14.52 -7.54 7.29
N ALA A 5 13.93 -7.15 6.16
CA ALA A 5 13.21 -8.07 5.28
C ALA A 5 14.10 -9.22 4.81
N ALA A 6 15.34 -8.93 4.37
CA ALA A 6 16.32 -9.94 3.97
C ALA A 6 16.61 -10.97 5.07
N ARG A 7 16.76 -10.51 6.32
CA ARG A 7 16.97 -11.42 7.45
C ARG A 7 15.77 -12.33 7.71
N GLN A 8 14.56 -11.82 7.55
CA GLN A 8 13.33 -12.60 7.71
C GLN A 8 13.14 -13.62 6.58
N LEU A 9 13.39 -13.19 5.34
CA LEU A 9 13.38 -14.09 4.17
C LEU A 9 14.44 -15.20 4.29
N LYS A 10 15.63 -14.87 4.79
CA LYS A 10 16.71 -15.85 5.02
C LYS A 10 16.32 -17.00 5.96
N VAL A 11 15.40 -16.77 6.90
CA VAL A 11 14.89 -17.80 7.81
C VAL A 11 13.57 -18.44 7.33
N GLY A 12 13.13 -18.14 6.10
CA GLY A 12 11.95 -18.75 5.48
C GLY A 12 10.62 -18.05 5.79
N ASN A 13 10.63 -16.84 6.37
CA ASN A 13 9.40 -16.10 6.68
C ASN A 13 8.95 -15.23 5.51
N SER A 14 7.62 -15.10 5.33
CA SER A 14 7.03 -14.02 4.53
C SER A 14 7.15 -12.68 5.25
N VAL A 15 7.26 -11.58 4.49
CA VAL A 15 7.47 -10.23 5.05
C VAL A 15 6.49 -9.23 4.46
N VAL A 16 5.87 -8.43 5.32
CA VAL A 16 5.16 -7.21 4.91
C VAL A 16 6.08 -6.02 5.15
N VAL A 17 6.20 -5.18 4.14
CA VAL A 17 7.07 -4.01 4.17
C VAL A 17 6.24 -2.75 3.97
N ASP A 18 6.00 -2.02 5.05
CA ASP A 18 5.31 -0.72 4.99
C ASP A 18 6.29 0.36 4.55
N CYS A 19 6.04 0.89 3.35
CA CYS A 19 6.95 1.77 2.62
C CYS A 19 6.12 2.68 1.73
N PRO A 20 6.37 4.01 1.70
CA PRO A 20 5.69 4.90 0.77
C PRO A 20 6.00 4.58 -0.70
N LEU A 21 7.00 3.72 -0.96
CA LEU A 21 7.46 3.22 -2.26
C LEU A 21 7.60 4.31 -3.34
N SER A 22 7.73 5.56 -2.90
CA SER A 22 7.65 6.79 -3.71
C SER A 22 8.84 7.00 -4.64
N ARG A 23 9.82 6.08 -4.61
CA ARG A 23 11.01 6.09 -5.45
C ARG A 23 11.12 4.75 -6.16
N LYS A 24 11.37 4.79 -7.47
CA LYS A 24 11.59 3.59 -8.31
C LYS A 24 12.70 2.68 -7.77
N SER A 25 13.75 3.26 -7.20
CA SER A 25 14.85 2.50 -6.60
C SER A 25 14.38 1.55 -5.50
N LEU A 26 13.35 1.91 -4.73
CA LEU A 26 12.81 1.06 -3.67
C LEU A 26 12.10 -0.17 -4.24
N TYR A 27 11.45 -0.04 -5.39
CA TYR A 27 10.87 -1.18 -6.09
C TYR A 27 11.96 -2.09 -6.66
N ALA A 28 13.00 -1.51 -7.28
CA ALA A 28 14.14 -2.28 -7.79
C ALA A 28 14.84 -3.07 -6.66
N ASP A 29 15.08 -2.44 -5.51
CA ASP A 29 15.63 -3.11 -4.32
C ASP A 29 14.73 -4.28 -3.86
N ALA A 30 13.41 -4.09 -3.87
CA ALA A 30 12.46 -5.14 -3.53
C ALA A 30 12.49 -6.30 -4.53
N GLN A 31 12.63 -6.02 -5.84
CA GLN A 31 12.75 -7.05 -6.88
C GLN A 31 14.04 -7.84 -6.72
N THR A 32 15.18 -7.18 -6.52
CA THR A 32 16.46 -7.84 -6.27
C THR A 32 16.38 -8.75 -5.05
N LEU A 33 15.76 -8.25 -3.97
CA LEU A 33 15.59 -9.04 -2.75
C LEU A 33 14.68 -10.25 -2.97
N ALA A 34 13.56 -10.08 -3.67
CA ALA A 34 12.66 -11.18 -4.00
C ALA A 34 13.37 -12.27 -4.82
N ALA A 35 14.16 -11.88 -5.83
CA ALA A 35 14.94 -12.79 -6.65
C ALA A 35 16.02 -13.53 -5.84
N GLU A 36 16.76 -12.83 -4.96
CA GLU A 36 17.82 -13.43 -4.12
C GLU A 36 17.30 -14.56 -3.23
N TYR A 37 16.09 -14.42 -2.69
CA TYR A 37 15.49 -15.38 -1.77
C TYR A 37 14.40 -16.25 -2.40
N ASN A 38 14.25 -16.23 -3.73
CA ASN A 38 13.21 -16.94 -4.49
C ASN A 38 11.79 -16.72 -3.90
N ALA A 39 11.49 -15.47 -3.58
CA ALA A 39 10.22 -15.05 -2.98
C ALA A 39 9.32 -14.38 -4.01
N ASP A 40 8.00 -14.52 -3.81
CA ASP A 40 7.00 -13.77 -4.54
C ASP A 40 6.95 -12.31 -4.06
N LEU A 41 6.92 -11.36 -5.00
CA LEU A 41 6.72 -9.94 -4.72
C LEU A 41 5.31 -9.49 -5.10
N ALA A 42 4.63 -8.83 -4.17
CA ALA A 42 3.35 -8.17 -4.40
C ALA A 42 3.39 -6.72 -3.90
N ILE A 43 2.80 -5.81 -4.68
CA ILE A 43 2.62 -4.40 -4.31
C ILE A 43 1.17 -4.17 -3.90
N VAL A 44 0.98 -3.56 -2.73
CA VAL A 44 -0.33 -3.18 -2.20
C VAL A 44 -0.33 -1.67 -2.02
N GLU A 45 -1.08 -0.97 -2.87
CA GLU A 45 -1.24 0.48 -2.79
C GLU A 45 -2.51 0.80 -2.01
N CYS A 46 -2.36 1.51 -0.90
CA CYS A 46 -3.46 1.97 -0.07
C CYS A 46 -3.79 3.41 -0.46
N VAL A 47 -4.91 3.59 -1.15
CA VAL A 47 -5.44 4.91 -1.49
C VAL A 47 -6.58 5.30 -0.56
N THR A 48 -6.89 6.59 -0.50
CA THR A 48 -8.17 7.07 0.05
C THR A 48 -8.73 8.04 -0.97
N LEU A 49 -9.78 7.64 -1.69
CA LEU A 49 -10.39 8.49 -2.71
C LEU A 49 -11.19 9.65 -2.09
N GLU A 50 -11.57 9.50 -0.82
CA GLU A 50 -12.32 10.49 -0.06
C GLU A 50 -11.41 11.26 0.89
N LYS A 51 -11.04 12.48 0.47
CA LYS A 51 -10.16 13.38 1.24
C LYS A 51 -10.66 13.61 2.67
N ASP A 52 -11.96 13.76 2.86
CA ASP A 52 -12.56 14.06 4.16
C ASP A 52 -12.35 12.92 5.16
N ILE A 53 -12.38 11.67 4.69
CA ILE A 53 -12.08 10.50 5.51
C ILE A 53 -10.61 10.49 5.94
N TRP A 54 -9.68 10.87 5.06
CA TRP A 54 -8.27 10.97 5.42
C TRP A 54 -8.03 12.08 6.44
N GLN A 55 -8.62 13.25 6.25
CA GLN A 55 -8.55 14.36 7.20
C GLN A 55 -9.12 13.98 8.57
N ALA A 56 -10.29 13.33 8.61
CA ALA A 56 -10.91 12.86 9.85
C ALA A 56 -10.01 11.86 10.59
N ARG A 57 -9.40 10.90 9.86
CA ARG A 57 -8.45 9.93 10.42
C ARG A 57 -7.19 10.61 10.98
N LEU A 58 -6.67 11.61 10.29
CA LEU A 58 -5.52 12.39 10.74
C LEU A 58 -5.82 13.13 12.05
N ALA A 59 -6.96 13.83 12.10
CA ALA A 59 -7.40 14.53 13.30
C ALA A 59 -7.65 13.58 14.49
N ALA A 60 -8.25 12.41 14.24
CA ALA A 60 -8.46 11.38 15.26
C ALA A 60 -7.14 10.86 15.83
N ARG A 61 -6.14 10.58 14.96
CA ARG A 61 -4.78 10.20 15.40
C ARG A 61 -4.17 11.29 16.27
N SER A 62 -4.35 12.56 15.89
CA SER A 62 -3.94 13.77 16.65
C SER A 62 -4.43 13.83 18.06
N ARG A 63 -5.67 13.44 18.32
CA ARG A 63 -6.24 13.43 19.67
C ARG A 63 -5.77 12.25 20.53
N SER A 64 -5.34 11.15 19.93
CA SER A 64 -4.98 9.91 20.65
C SER A 64 -3.63 9.93 21.38
N GLY A 65 -2.85 11.02 21.29
CA GLY A 65 -1.68 11.24 22.17
C GLY A 65 -0.54 10.21 22.15
N SER A 66 -0.50 9.28 21.18
CA SER A 66 0.60 8.28 21.09
C SER A 66 1.97 8.98 21.04
N SER A 67 2.94 8.51 21.81
CA SER A 67 4.27 9.12 21.98
C SER A 67 5.17 9.02 20.73
N ASP A 68 4.76 8.27 19.72
CA ASP A 68 5.55 7.94 18.52
C ASP A 68 5.40 8.97 17.39
N ARG A 69 5.03 10.21 17.75
CA ARG A 69 4.36 11.16 16.85
C ARG A 69 5.11 12.45 16.56
N ALA A 70 6.24 12.70 17.22
CA ALA A 70 7.03 13.91 16.99
C ALA A 70 7.46 14.08 15.52
N HIS A 71 7.57 12.99 14.76
CA HIS A 71 7.97 12.99 13.35
C HIS A 71 6.82 12.72 12.36
N LYS A 72 5.58 12.54 12.83
CA LYS A 72 4.42 12.24 11.97
C LYS A 72 3.51 13.47 11.88
N PRO A 73 3.00 13.84 10.68
CA PRO A 73 2.10 14.98 10.53
C PRO A 73 0.90 14.89 11.48
N ALA A 74 0.59 15.99 12.15
CA ALA A 74 -0.53 16.07 13.07
C ALA A 74 -1.75 16.78 12.46
N ASP A 75 -1.55 17.56 11.41
CA ASP A 75 -2.59 18.34 10.75
C ASP A 75 -2.48 18.25 9.23
N TRP A 76 -3.58 18.65 8.58
CA TRP A 76 -3.72 18.53 7.15
C TRP A 76 -2.75 19.43 6.37
N GLU A 77 -2.45 20.61 6.91
CA GLU A 77 -1.53 21.56 6.29
C GLU A 77 -0.12 20.97 6.18
N THR A 78 0.38 20.34 7.25
CA THR A 78 1.66 19.63 7.27
C THR A 78 1.68 18.49 6.24
N VAL A 79 0.57 17.75 6.09
CA VAL A 79 0.45 16.70 5.06
C VAL A 79 0.53 17.31 3.65
N GLN A 80 -0.16 18.42 3.40
CA GLN A 80 -0.10 19.09 2.10
C GLN A 80 1.30 19.61 1.78
N ASN A 81 2.00 20.17 2.77
CA ASN A 81 3.39 20.62 2.61
C ASN A 81 4.33 19.47 2.27
N LEU A 82 4.15 18.29 2.88
CA LEU A 82 4.91 17.09 2.52
C LEU A 82 4.61 16.64 1.08
N ILE A 83 3.34 16.56 0.70
CA ILE A 83 2.92 16.18 -0.66
C ILE A 83 3.53 17.14 -1.70
N ALA A 84 3.47 18.44 -1.43
CA ALA A 84 4.09 19.46 -2.28
C ALA A 84 5.62 19.30 -2.34
N GLY A 85 6.27 19.01 -1.22
CA GLY A 85 7.71 18.71 -1.15
C GLY A 85 8.11 17.46 -1.93
N TYR A 86 7.22 16.48 -2.07
CA TYR A 86 7.40 15.33 -2.96
C TYR A 86 7.05 15.64 -4.42
N GLN A 87 6.80 16.90 -4.79
CA GLN A 87 6.37 17.31 -6.14
C GLN A 87 5.11 16.56 -6.62
N GLY A 88 4.22 16.19 -5.68
CA GLY A 88 3.03 15.40 -5.99
C GLY A 88 3.30 13.90 -6.24
N ALA A 89 4.54 13.42 -6.09
CA ALA A 89 4.91 12.00 -6.22
C ALA A 89 4.48 11.17 -4.99
N CYS A 90 3.17 11.12 -4.77
CA CYS A 90 2.54 10.45 -3.63
C CYS A 90 1.93 9.10 -4.01
N ASN A 91 1.70 8.90 -5.31
CA ASN A 91 1.27 7.62 -5.86
C ASN A 91 2.49 6.87 -6.36
N TRP A 92 2.44 5.56 -6.24
CA TRP A 92 3.44 4.72 -6.86
C TRP A 92 3.27 4.76 -8.39
N THR A 93 4.37 4.81 -9.15
CA THR A 93 4.32 4.72 -10.62
C THR A 93 5.47 3.87 -11.15
N SER A 94 5.13 2.93 -12.04
CA SER A 94 6.11 2.15 -12.79
C SER A 94 6.59 2.83 -14.06
N ASP A 95 6.07 4.01 -14.42
CA ASP A 95 6.18 4.64 -15.75
C ASP A 95 6.04 3.68 -16.95
N GLY A 96 5.39 2.51 -16.75
CA GLY A 96 5.37 1.41 -17.71
C GLY A 96 6.70 0.64 -17.87
N SER A 97 7.79 1.09 -17.24
CA SER A 97 9.12 0.48 -17.35
C SER A 97 9.27 -0.82 -16.55
N CYS A 98 8.41 -1.05 -15.55
CA CYS A 98 8.41 -2.29 -14.77
C CYS A 98 7.09 -3.05 -14.89
N LYS A 99 7.18 -4.35 -15.17
CA LYS A 99 6.03 -5.26 -15.11
C LYS A 99 5.84 -5.70 -13.66
N LEU A 100 4.70 -5.34 -13.09
CA LEU A 100 4.27 -5.83 -11.78
C LEU A 100 3.63 -7.21 -11.95
N SER A 101 4.21 -8.23 -11.33
CA SER A 101 3.64 -9.58 -11.31
C SER A 101 2.34 -9.63 -10.48
N LYS A 102 2.29 -8.93 -9.34
CA LYS A 102 1.10 -8.82 -8.48
C LYS A 102 0.98 -7.39 -7.96
N HIS A 103 -0.02 -6.63 -8.41
CA HIS A 103 -0.29 -5.27 -7.96
C HIS A 103 -1.76 -5.08 -7.61
N VAL A 104 -2.01 -4.59 -6.39
CA VAL A 104 -3.34 -4.45 -5.81
C VAL A 104 -3.48 -3.04 -5.26
N VAL A 105 -4.34 -2.24 -5.90
CA VAL A 105 -4.80 -0.97 -5.33
C VAL A 105 -6.06 -1.21 -4.48
N ILE A 106 -6.08 -0.63 -3.29
CA ILE A 106 -7.19 -0.72 -2.32
C ILE A 106 -7.58 0.68 -1.86
N ASP A 107 -8.85 1.03 -2.08
CA ASP A 107 -9.45 2.23 -1.50
C ASP A 107 -9.85 1.98 -0.05
N THR A 108 -9.08 2.57 0.86
CA THR A 108 -9.26 2.39 2.29
C THR A 108 -10.48 3.14 2.84
N SER A 109 -11.21 3.94 2.05
CA SER A 109 -12.51 4.48 2.48
C SER A 109 -13.64 3.45 2.42
N ARG A 110 -13.46 2.32 1.73
CA ARG A 110 -14.54 1.40 1.34
C ARG A 110 -14.86 0.29 2.34
N GLY A 111 -14.16 0.22 3.47
CA GLY A 111 -14.40 -0.83 4.46
C GLY A 111 -13.49 -0.74 5.67
N SER A 112 -13.66 -1.69 6.58
CA SER A 112 -12.77 -1.85 7.73
C SER A 112 -11.39 -2.38 7.31
N ALA A 113 -10.38 -2.15 8.14
CA ALA A 113 -9.03 -2.66 7.88
C ALA A 113 -9.00 -4.20 7.71
N MET A 114 -9.85 -4.93 8.44
CA MET A 114 -9.89 -6.38 8.39
C MET A 114 -10.49 -6.90 7.07
N GLU A 115 -11.59 -6.32 6.61
CA GLU A 115 -12.21 -6.67 5.32
C GLU A 115 -11.26 -6.38 4.15
N LEU A 116 -10.60 -5.23 4.20
CA LEU A 116 -9.65 -4.82 3.18
C LEU A 116 -8.38 -5.68 3.21
N ALA A 117 -7.90 -6.09 4.37
CA ALA A 117 -6.75 -7.01 4.47
C ALA A 117 -7.08 -8.41 3.92
N ALA A 118 -8.27 -8.94 4.23
CA ALA A 118 -8.75 -10.19 3.64
C ALA A 118 -8.86 -10.08 2.12
N SER A 119 -9.36 -8.94 1.63
CA SER A 119 -9.44 -8.62 0.21
C SER A 119 -8.08 -8.65 -0.50
N VAL A 120 -7.07 -8.02 0.09
CA VAL A 120 -5.70 -8.07 -0.40
C VAL A 120 -5.19 -9.50 -0.45
N ALA A 121 -5.32 -10.25 0.65
CA ALA A 121 -4.81 -11.61 0.78
C ALA A 121 -5.39 -12.54 -0.29
N ILE A 122 -6.67 -12.42 -0.61
CA ILE A 122 -7.30 -13.17 -1.72
C ILE A 122 -6.70 -12.74 -3.06
N ARG A 123 -6.62 -11.43 -3.32
CA ARG A 123 -6.15 -10.88 -4.61
C ARG A 123 -4.67 -11.20 -4.91
N ILE A 124 -3.84 -11.39 -3.88
CA ILE A 124 -2.43 -11.81 -4.05
C ILE A 124 -2.24 -13.32 -3.97
N GLY A 125 -3.32 -14.09 -3.77
CA GLY A 125 -3.32 -15.55 -3.77
C GLY A 125 -2.88 -16.21 -2.47
N LEU A 126 -2.88 -15.49 -1.34
CA LEU A 126 -2.60 -16.06 -0.01
C LEU A 126 -3.80 -16.78 0.59
N LEU A 127 -5.01 -16.36 0.24
CA LEU A 127 -6.26 -16.97 0.71
C LEU A 127 -7.14 -17.32 -0.49
N SER A 128 -7.94 -18.38 -0.33
CA SER A 128 -9.02 -18.66 -1.28
C SER A 128 -10.23 -17.77 -0.97
N PRO A 129 -10.98 -17.32 -2.00
CA PRO A 129 -12.24 -16.64 -1.77
C PRO A 129 -13.22 -17.58 -1.04
N PRO A 130 -14.10 -17.06 -0.17
CA PRO A 130 -15.17 -17.87 0.39
C PRO A 130 -16.05 -18.41 -0.75
N ALA A 131 -16.56 -19.63 -0.59
CA ALA A 131 -17.31 -20.36 -1.62
C ALA A 131 -18.51 -19.58 -2.19
N ASP A 132 -19.00 -18.59 -1.44
CA ASP A 132 -20.22 -17.84 -1.74
C ASP A 132 -19.95 -16.45 -2.40
N ALA A 133 -18.68 -16.06 -2.58
CA ALA A 133 -18.28 -14.69 -2.90
C ALA A 133 -18.01 -14.39 -4.39
N THR A 134 -18.32 -15.31 -5.31
CA THR A 134 -18.08 -15.14 -6.76
C THR A 134 -18.87 -13.99 -7.41
N ALA A 135 -19.80 -13.34 -6.70
CA ALA A 135 -20.74 -12.37 -7.27
C ALA A 135 -20.51 -10.88 -6.93
N GLY A 136 -19.63 -10.51 -5.99
CA GLY A 136 -19.80 -9.21 -5.30
C GLY A 136 -18.63 -8.21 -5.30
N TRP A 137 -17.48 -8.55 -5.85
CA TRP A 137 -16.28 -7.74 -5.59
C TRP A 137 -16.07 -6.68 -6.68
N PRO A 138 -15.95 -5.38 -6.32
CA PRO A 138 -15.75 -4.34 -7.30
C PRO A 138 -14.43 -4.57 -8.03
N ASN A 139 -14.53 -4.87 -9.32
CA ASN A 139 -13.40 -5.00 -10.21
C ASN A 139 -12.79 -3.59 -10.45
N PRO A 140 -11.53 -3.35 -10.07
CA PRO A 140 -10.89 -2.05 -10.23
C PRO A 140 -10.54 -1.71 -11.69
N SER A 141 -10.78 -2.60 -12.66
CA SER A 141 -10.51 -2.33 -14.08
C SER A 141 -11.51 -1.38 -14.77
N ARG A 142 -12.39 -0.73 -14.01
CA ARG A 142 -13.21 0.40 -14.48
C ARG A 142 -12.62 1.75 -14.05
N THR A 143 -11.35 1.99 -14.38
CA THR A 143 -10.88 3.37 -14.57
C THR A 143 -11.06 3.68 -16.05
N GLY A 144 -12.19 4.32 -16.37
CA GLY A 144 -12.42 4.91 -17.68
C GLY A 144 -11.34 5.95 -17.96
N LEU A 145 -10.48 5.63 -18.92
CA LEU A 145 -9.78 6.58 -19.77
C LEU A 145 -10.35 6.39 -21.17
N GLU A 146 -11.58 6.83 -21.35
CA GLU A 146 -12.16 7.20 -22.64
C GLU A 146 -12.76 8.59 -22.40
N ASP A 147 -11.91 9.60 -22.64
CA ASP A 147 -12.16 10.80 -23.46
C ASP A 147 -10.93 11.73 -23.37
#